data_AF-A0A7S0Y545-F1
#
_entry.id   AF-A0A7S0Y545-F1
#
_cell.length_a   1.000
_cell.length_b   1.000
_cell.length_c   1.000
_cell.angle_alpha   90.00
_cell.angle_beta   90.00
_cell.angle_gamma   90.00
#
_symmetry.space_group_name_H-M   'P 1'
#
loop_
_entity.id
_entity.type
_entity.pdbx_description
1 polymer ?
#
loop_
_entity_poly.entity_id
_entity_poly.type
_entity_poly.pdbx_seq_one_letter_code
_entity_poly.pdbx_strand_id
1 'polypeptide(L)'
;SDDECVPLPFCPPYDPPEHGSVFPAGNVTVGGCVALECDEGYGFDPDGEGKTDPCCLRDLIGGGGKFEEGKKCYPPQDFCHVCDDIDRCPHCFIGRKEFAGKRREFHFDR
;
A
#
# COMPACT_ATOMS: atom_id res chain seq x y z
N SER A 1 45.32 7.84 4.56
CA SER A 1 44.21 6.86 4.54
C SER A 1 43.26 7.33 5.60
N ASP A 2 42.31 8.15 5.19
CA ASP A 2 41.42 8.86 6.12
C ASP A 2 40.10 8.10 6.11
N ASP A 3 40.08 7.02 6.89
CA ASP A 3 38.84 6.34 7.27
C ASP A 3 38.21 7.17 8.40
N GLU A 4 37.71 8.35 8.06
CA GLU A 4 36.88 9.12 8.98
C GLU A 4 35.47 8.52 8.99
N CYS A 5 35.07 7.95 10.13
CA CYS A 5 33.67 7.62 10.40
C CYS A 5 32.84 8.91 10.48
N VAL A 6 32.39 9.40 9.33
CA VAL A 6 31.40 10.48 9.29
C VAL A 6 30.04 9.95 9.75
N PRO A 7 29.33 10.66 10.63
CA PRO A 7 28.01 10.24 11.08
C PRO A 7 27.06 10.16 9.88
N LEU A 8 26.34 9.04 9.78
CA LEU A 8 25.38 8.84 8.70
C LEU A 8 24.16 9.76 8.90
N PRO A 9 23.64 10.35 7.82
CA PRO A 9 22.37 11.05 7.89
C PRO A 9 21.24 10.10 8.29
N PHE A 10 20.18 10.67 8.86
CA PHE A 10 18.97 9.96 9.23
C PHE A 10 17.76 10.58 8.54
N CYS A 11 16.74 9.77 8.30
CA CYS A 11 15.41 10.23 7.95
C CYS A 11 14.61 10.55 9.22
N PRO A 12 13.75 11.58 9.19
CA PRO A 12 12.74 11.77 10.24
C PRO A 12 11.80 10.56 10.30
N PRO A 13 10.94 10.41 11.32
CA PRO A 13 9.95 9.33 11.35
C PRO A 13 9.12 9.31 10.06
N TYR A 14 8.90 8.13 9.49
CA TYR A 14 8.09 7.97 8.29
C TYR A 14 6.62 8.26 8.62
N ASP A 15 5.94 9.08 7.80
CA ASP A 15 4.52 9.32 7.96
C ASP A 15 3.73 8.08 7.51
N PRO A 16 2.99 7.40 8.41
CA PRO A 16 2.24 6.20 8.04
C PRO A 16 1.18 6.51 6.96
N PRO A 17 0.91 5.56 6.05
CA PRO A 17 -0.17 5.70 5.10
C PRO A 17 -1.53 5.79 5.82
N GLU A 18 -2.51 6.41 5.17
CA GLU A 18 -3.89 6.38 5.66
C GLU A 18 -4.37 4.93 5.77
N HIS A 19 -5.03 4.59 6.89
CA HIS A 19 -5.43 3.22 7.21
C HIS A 19 -4.28 2.22 7.24
N GLY A 20 -3.12 2.66 7.74
CA GLY A 20 -1.99 1.79 7.99
C GLY A 20 -1.06 2.32 9.07
N SER A 21 -0.09 1.49 9.39
CA SER A 21 0.92 1.69 10.43
C SER A 21 2.31 1.49 9.83
N VAL A 22 3.31 2.06 10.48
CA VAL A 22 4.72 1.97 10.08
C VAL A 22 5.59 1.49 11.21
N PHE A 23 6.54 0.60 10.91
CA PHE A 23 7.48 0.08 11.88
C PHE A 23 8.91 0.04 11.31
N PRO A 24 9.92 0.62 12.00
CA PRO A 24 9.83 1.38 13.24
C PRO A 24 9.20 2.77 13.06
N ALA A 25 8.44 3.24 14.05
CA ALA A 25 7.78 4.55 14.05
C ALA A 25 8.71 5.73 14.44
N GLY A 26 10.02 5.60 14.20
CA GLY A 26 11.03 6.55 14.66
C GLY A 26 12.05 6.90 13.58
N ASN A 27 13.07 7.65 13.96
CA ASN A 27 14.14 8.03 13.04
C ASN A 27 14.88 6.78 12.54
N VAL A 28 15.15 6.74 11.24
CA VAL A 28 15.86 5.64 10.59
C VAL A 28 17.13 6.18 9.96
N THR A 29 18.26 5.53 10.21
CA THR A 29 19.53 5.89 9.56
C THR A 29 19.47 5.58 8.07
N VAL A 30 20.18 6.36 7.25
CA VAL A 30 20.32 6.07 5.81
C VAL A 30 20.78 4.62 5.59
N GLY A 31 20.09 3.93 4.68
CA GLY A 31 20.23 2.50 4.41
C GLY A 31 19.26 1.61 5.21
N GLY A 32 18.62 2.13 6.26
CA GLY A 32 17.55 1.43 6.96
C GLY A 32 16.20 1.58 6.26
N CYS A 33 15.33 0.59 6.43
CA CYS A 33 13.99 0.58 5.84
C CYS A 33 12.93 0.44 6.93
N VAL A 34 11.73 0.97 6.65
CA VAL A 34 10.56 0.77 7.49
C VAL A 34 9.62 -0.23 6.82
N ALA A 35 8.85 -0.97 7.58
CA ALA A 35 7.78 -1.82 7.08
C ALA A 35 6.45 -1.09 7.24
N LEU A 36 5.64 -1.11 6.17
CA LEU A 36 4.27 -0.63 6.19
C LEU A 36 3.33 -1.83 6.38
N GLU A 37 2.31 -1.63 7.21
CA GLU A 37 1.25 -2.60 7.46
C GLU A 37 -0.10 -1.89 7.34
N CYS A 38 -1.02 -2.43 6.55
CA CYS A 38 -2.37 -1.87 6.48
C CYS A 38 -3.22 -2.35 7.65
N ASP A 39 -4.15 -1.49 8.10
CA ASP A 39 -5.11 -1.84 9.14
C ASP A 39 -6.04 -2.98 8.69
N GLU A 40 -6.72 -3.60 9.66
CA GLU A 40 -7.66 -4.69 9.38
C GLU A 40 -8.72 -4.26 8.35
N GLY A 41 -8.87 -5.06 7.30
CA GLY A 41 -9.82 -4.78 6.22
C GLY A 41 -9.29 -3.85 5.13
N TYR A 42 -8.02 -3.46 5.17
CA TYR A 42 -7.32 -2.71 4.12
C TYR A 42 -6.19 -3.56 3.51
N GLY A 43 -5.79 -3.22 2.30
CA GLY A 43 -4.70 -3.89 1.59
C GLY A 43 -3.91 -2.95 0.71
N PHE A 44 -2.70 -3.37 0.35
CA PHE A 44 -1.91 -2.69 -0.65
C PHE A 44 -2.45 -2.98 -2.05
N ASP A 45 -2.51 -1.95 -2.88
CA ASP A 45 -2.80 -2.14 -4.29
C ASP A 45 -1.63 -2.90 -4.96
N PRO A 46 -1.87 -4.09 -5.55
CA PRO A 46 -0.82 -4.88 -6.18
C PRO A 46 -0.16 -4.13 -7.34
N ASP A 47 -0.95 -3.37 -8.10
CA ASP A 47 -0.51 -2.57 -9.24
C ASP A 47 -0.05 -1.15 -8.86
N GLY A 48 -0.20 -0.77 -7.59
CA GLY A 48 0.04 0.58 -7.10
C GLY A 48 1.53 0.91 -7.00
N GLU A 49 1.85 2.19 -7.18
CA GLU A 49 3.22 2.70 -7.06
C GLU A 49 3.72 2.68 -5.59
N GLY A 50 5.05 2.67 -5.43
CA GLY A 50 5.71 2.65 -4.13
C GLY A 50 6.04 1.26 -3.58
N LYS A 51 6.68 1.23 -2.41
CA LYS A 51 7.13 -0.01 -1.73
C LYS A 51 6.38 -0.27 -0.43
N THR A 52 6.22 -1.53 -0.06
CA THR A 52 5.77 -1.93 1.29
C THR A 52 6.85 -1.72 2.34
N ASP A 53 8.09 -1.54 1.90
CA ASP A 53 9.29 -1.41 2.72
C ASP A 53 10.18 -0.23 2.29
N PRO A 54 9.67 1.03 2.31
CA PRO A 54 10.43 2.16 1.81
C PRO A 54 11.71 2.38 2.63
N CYS A 55 12.84 2.53 1.93
CA CYS A 55 14.13 2.71 2.56
C CYS A 55 14.53 4.19 2.67
N CYS A 56 15.25 4.54 3.73
CA CYS A 56 15.86 5.84 3.91
C CYS A 56 17.09 5.94 3.00
N LEU A 57 17.02 6.76 1.97
CA LEU A 57 18.10 6.98 1.01
C LEU A 57 18.84 8.27 1.32
N ARG A 58 20.13 8.30 0.94
CA ARG A 58 20.93 9.52 1.03
C ARG A 58 20.49 10.49 -0.05
N ASP A 59 20.06 11.68 0.35
CA ASP A 59 19.77 12.76 -0.57
C ASP A 59 21.08 13.48 -0.96
N LEU A 60 21.50 13.29 -2.22
CA LEU A 60 22.77 13.83 -2.72
C LEU A 60 22.74 15.34 -2.96
N ILE A 61 21.55 15.96 -2.99
CA ILE A 61 21.37 17.38 -3.27
C ILE A 61 21.31 18.20 -1.97
N GLY A 62 20.55 17.75 -0.98
CA GLY A 62 20.35 18.39 0.31
C GLY A 62 21.22 17.82 1.45
N GLY A 63 21.97 16.74 1.21
CA GLY A 63 22.92 16.16 2.17
C GLY A 63 22.28 15.41 3.35
N GLY A 64 20.96 15.22 3.34
CA GLY A 64 20.18 14.53 4.39
C GLY A 64 19.77 13.10 4.02
N GLY A 65 18.82 12.56 4.78
CA GLY A 65 18.11 11.32 4.47
C GLY A 65 16.69 11.61 3.96
N LYS A 66 16.26 10.93 2.90
CA LYS A 66 14.88 10.98 2.39
C LYS A 66 14.37 9.56 2.14
N PHE A 67 13.16 9.28 2.56
CA PHE A 67 12.53 7.99 2.27
C PHE A 67 12.10 7.84 0.82
N GLU A 68 12.16 6.60 0.33
CA GLU A 68 11.45 6.17 -0.86
C GLU A 68 9.93 6.33 -0.69
N GLU A 69 9.21 6.35 -1.82
CA GLU A 69 7.76 6.38 -1.80
C GLU A 69 7.21 5.02 -1.32
N GLY A 70 6.41 5.06 -0.25
CA GLY A 70 5.71 3.89 0.27
C GLY A 70 4.34 3.69 -0.40
N LYS A 71 3.90 2.43 -0.43
CA LYS A 71 2.55 2.09 -0.90
C LYS A 71 1.48 2.67 0.03
N LYS A 72 0.31 2.95 -0.55
CA LYS A 72 -0.89 3.37 0.17
C LYS A 72 -1.79 2.18 0.46
N CYS A 73 -2.55 2.27 1.54
CA CYS A 73 -3.55 1.27 1.91
C CYS A 73 -4.92 1.69 1.37
N TYR A 74 -5.61 0.74 0.74
CA TYR A 74 -6.93 0.93 0.16
C TYR A 74 -7.89 -0.13 0.68
N PRO A 75 -9.19 0.17 0.80
CA PRO A 75 -10.15 -0.86 1.11
C PRO A 75 -10.27 -1.83 -0.08
N PRO A 76 -10.58 -3.11 0.16
CA PRO A 76 -10.59 -4.18 -0.85
C PRO A 76 -11.56 -3.98 -2.00
N GLN A 77 -12.51 -3.07 -1.83
CA GLN A 77 -13.47 -2.71 -2.86
C GLN A 77 -12.91 -1.76 -3.93
N ASP A 78 -11.83 -1.01 -3.63
CA ASP A 78 -11.29 0.01 -4.54
C ASP A 78 -10.33 -0.56 -5.59
N PHE A 79 -9.66 -1.69 -5.32
CA PHE A 79 -8.77 -2.35 -6.30
C PHE A 79 -9.42 -3.55 -7.04
N CYS A 80 -10.74 -3.77 -6.89
CA CYS A 80 -11.50 -4.77 -7.68
C CYS A 80 -11.77 -4.23 -9.10
N HIS A 81 -10.73 -3.87 -9.85
CA HIS A 81 -10.88 -3.36 -11.24
C HIS A 81 -11.35 -4.44 -12.23
N VAL A 82 -11.32 -5.72 -11.85
CA VAL A 82 -11.66 -6.89 -12.69
C VAL A 82 -13.13 -7.34 -12.52
N CYS A 83 -13.96 -6.50 -11.89
CA CYS A 83 -15.29 -6.90 -11.41
C CYS A 83 -16.45 -6.25 -12.18
N ASP A 84 -16.18 -5.60 -13.33
CA ASP A 84 -17.22 -5.00 -14.18
C ASP A 84 -17.97 -6.06 -15.03
N ASP A 85 -17.36 -7.22 -15.31
CA ASP A 85 -17.93 -8.26 -16.20
C ASP A 85 -17.91 -9.70 -15.64
N ILE A 86 -17.42 -9.94 -14.42
CA ILE A 86 -17.27 -11.30 -13.88
C ILE A 86 -17.94 -11.43 -12.51
N ASP A 87 -18.99 -12.24 -12.43
CA ASP A 87 -19.74 -12.63 -11.21
C ASP A 87 -18.87 -13.28 -10.11
N ARG A 88 -17.58 -13.55 -10.38
CA ARG A 88 -16.61 -14.15 -9.45
C ARG A 88 -15.23 -13.55 -9.66
N CYS A 89 -14.81 -12.70 -8.72
CA CYS A 89 -13.42 -12.28 -8.64
C CYS A 89 -12.63 -13.39 -7.93
N PRO A 90 -11.66 -14.06 -8.60
CA PRO A 90 -10.95 -15.21 -8.02
C PRO A 90 -10.11 -14.85 -6.79
N HIS A 91 -9.86 -13.56 -6.54
CA HIS A 91 -8.99 -13.09 -5.46
C HIS A 91 -9.77 -12.44 -4.30
N CYS A 92 -11.09 -12.27 -4.44
CA CYS A 92 -11.96 -11.75 -3.38
C CYS A 92 -12.79 -12.90 -2.79
N PHE A 93 -12.29 -13.50 -1.71
CA PHE A 93 -13.01 -14.53 -0.94
C PHE A 93 -14.11 -13.94 -0.02
N ILE A 94 -14.39 -12.63 -0.12
CA ILE A 94 -15.51 -12.00 0.58
C ILE A 94 -16.76 -12.21 -0.27
N GLY A 95 -17.70 -12.96 0.29
CA GLY A 95 -18.80 -13.62 -0.40
C GLY A 95 -19.68 -12.72 -1.27
N ARG A 96 -20.49 -13.39 -2.10
CA ARG A 96 -21.52 -12.81 -2.99
C ARG A 96 -22.09 -11.52 -2.41
N LYS A 97 -21.91 -10.40 -3.13
CA LYS A 97 -22.88 -9.30 -3.04
C LYS A 97 -24.22 -9.92 -3.37
N GLU A 98 -25.09 -10.09 -2.39
CA GLU A 98 -26.50 -10.31 -2.63
C GLU A 98 -27.03 -9.03 -3.28
N PHE A 99 -26.91 -8.94 -4.61
CA PHE A 99 -27.58 -7.91 -5.38
C PHE A 99 -29.08 -8.09 -5.11
N ALA A 100 -29.69 -7.09 -4.47
CA ALA A 100 -31.12 -7.01 -4.29
C ALA A 100 -31.79 -7.25 -5.64
N GLY A 101 -32.41 -8.42 -5.77
CA GLY A 101 -32.83 -8.98 -7.04
C GLY A 101 -33.81 -8.08 -7.78
N LYS A 102 -33.37 -7.51 -8.90
CA LYS A 102 -34.29 -7.10 -9.97
C LYS A 102 -34.60 -8.35 -10.79
N ARG A 103 -35.57 -9.13 -10.32
CA ARG A 103 -36.14 -10.28 -11.03
C ARG A 103 -36.70 -9.75 -12.37
N ARG A 104 -35.96 -9.91 -13.47
CA ARG A 104 -36.51 -9.67 -14.81
C ARG A 104 -37.45 -10.83 -15.12
N GLU A 105 -38.74 -10.54 -15.21
CA GLU A 105 -39.75 -11.50 -15.68
C GLU A 105 -39.48 -11.80 -17.15
N PHE A 106 -39.07 -13.04 -17.43
CA PHE A 106 -39.00 -13.56 -18.78
C PHE A 106 -40.43 -13.83 -19.26
N HIS A 107 -40.94 -13.01 -20.17
CA HIS A 107 -42.08 -13.38 -20.99
C HIS A 107 -41.60 -14.33 -22.09
N PHE A 108 -42.01 -15.60 -22.00
CA PHE A 108 -41.94 -16.55 -23.10
C PHE A 108 -43.17 -16.31 -23.98
N ASP A 109 -43.01 -15.61 -25.11
CA ASP A 109 -44.04 -15.54 -26.14
C ASP A 109 -43.93 -16.80 -27.00
N ARG A 110 -45.07 -17.46 -27.22
CA ARG A 110 -45.24 -18.79 -27.82
C ARG A 110 -45.52 -18.68 -29.31
#